data_AF-L7JTZ2-F1
#
_entry.id   AF-L7JTZ2-F1
#
_cell.length_a   1.000
_cell.length_b   1.000
_cell.length_c   1.000
_cell.angle_alpha   90.00
_cell.angle_beta   90.00
_cell.angle_gamma   90.00
#
_symmetry.space_group_name_H-M   'P 1'
#
loop_
_entity.id
_entity.type
_entity.pdbx_description
1 polymer ?
#
loop_
_entity_poly.entity_id
_entity_poly.type
_entity_poly.pdbx_seq_one_letter_code
_entity_poly.pdbx_strand_id
1 'polypeptide(L)'
;MDVHVGKTIKILIGCHTKNMCAVKRSILTLLKLDRNEFTTVIKAVQNKLKEYEMRLIGITKNEIVPIENAEKFFITKYYNINEIKRRRISDLDENRGNDATVKSAGALLREYHAVFVIIFLESGIITLDRLLYFVRKLKFGANMEDVVYQMKRMHYLMFFKRDDIMVVTYDWRFNAEFPHYNPALALENFCTNLE
;
A
#
# COMPACT_ATOMS: atom_id res chain seq x y z
N MET A 1 -15.67 16.54 -21.45
CA MET A 1 -14.53 15.70 -21.01
C MET A 1 -14.23 15.89 -19.52
N ASP A 2 -14.05 17.12 -19.05
CA ASP A 2 -13.71 17.44 -17.64
C ASP A 2 -14.70 16.92 -16.60
N VAL A 3 -16.00 16.91 -16.91
CA VAL A 3 -17.04 16.37 -16.01
C VAL A 3 -16.81 14.88 -15.70
N HIS A 4 -16.40 14.08 -16.69
CA HIS A 4 -16.14 12.65 -16.49
C HIS A 4 -14.83 12.41 -15.74
N VAL A 5 -13.81 13.26 -15.94
CA VAL A 5 -12.56 13.23 -15.17
C VAL A 5 -12.84 13.46 -13.68
N GLY A 6 -13.56 14.54 -13.35
CA GLY A 6 -13.92 14.85 -11.95
C GLY A 6 -14.77 13.76 -11.29
N LYS A 7 -15.77 13.22 -12.00
CA LYS A 7 -16.58 12.09 -11.51
C LYS A 7 -15.75 10.83 -11.28
N THR A 8 -14.81 10.52 -12.17
CA THR A 8 -13.92 9.37 -12.02
C THR A 8 -13.01 9.52 -10.82
N ILE A 9 -12.41 10.70 -10.60
CA ILE A 9 -11.62 11.00 -9.39
C ILE A 9 -12.47 10.79 -8.13
N LYS A 10 -13.71 11.30 -8.09
CA LYS A 10 -14.61 11.11 -6.96
C LYS A 10 -14.89 9.64 -6.67
N ILE A 11 -15.09 8.82 -7.70
CA ILE A 11 -15.26 7.36 -7.56
C ILE A 11 -13.99 6.73 -6.98
N LEU A 12 -12.83 7.07 -7.53
CA LEU A 12 -11.55 6.52 -7.08
C LEU A 12 -11.26 6.86 -5.61
N ILE A 13 -11.49 8.11 -5.21
CA ILE A 13 -11.36 8.54 -3.81
C ILE A 13 -12.33 7.76 -2.92
N GLY A 14 -13.60 7.63 -3.34
CA GLY A 14 -14.61 6.88 -2.58
C GLY A 14 -14.30 5.38 -2.43
N CYS A 15 -13.60 4.78 -3.39
CA CYS A 15 -13.07 3.42 -3.26
C CYS A 15 -11.83 3.39 -2.35
N HIS A 16 -10.92 4.35 -2.50
CA HIS A 16 -9.68 4.44 -1.72
C HIS A 16 -9.96 4.61 -0.22
N THR A 17 -10.91 5.48 0.18
CA THR A 17 -11.29 5.66 1.59
C THR A 17 -11.85 4.39 2.23
N LYS A 18 -12.31 3.43 1.43
CA LYS A 18 -12.79 2.11 1.85
C LYS A 18 -11.72 1.01 1.70
N ASN A 19 -10.48 1.36 1.39
CA ASN A 19 -9.40 0.41 1.09
C ASN A 19 -9.72 -0.55 -0.06
N MET A 20 -10.50 -0.09 -1.05
CA MET A 20 -10.92 -0.88 -2.20
C MET A 20 -10.37 -0.32 -3.50
N CYS A 21 -10.20 -1.20 -4.50
CA CYS A 21 -9.94 -0.77 -5.86
C CYS A 21 -11.25 -0.36 -6.56
N ALA A 22 -11.18 0.65 -7.42
CA ALA A 22 -12.25 0.96 -8.35
C ALA A 22 -12.15 0.04 -9.57
N VAL A 23 -13.25 -0.63 -9.95
CA VAL A 23 -13.26 -1.58 -11.07
C VAL A 23 -13.61 -0.86 -12.37
N LYS A 24 -12.81 -1.04 -13.44
CA LYS A 24 -12.99 -0.43 -14.76
C LYS A 24 -14.42 -0.58 -15.28
N ARG A 25 -14.95 -1.82 -15.23
CA ARG A 25 -16.31 -2.16 -15.65
C ARG A 25 -17.38 -1.36 -14.90
N SER A 26 -17.21 -1.16 -13.59
CA SER A 26 -18.15 -0.39 -12.77
C SER A 26 -18.11 1.09 -13.14
N ILE A 27 -16.92 1.66 -13.38
CA ILE A 27 -16.78 3.07 -13.80
C ILE A 27 -17.41 3.29 -15.17
N LEU A 28 -17.11 2.43 -16.15
CA LEU A 28 -17.71 2.45 -17.49
C LEU A 28 -19.25 2.44 -17.41
N THR A 29 -19.81 1.53 -16.61
CA THR A 29 -21.26 1.38 -16.44
C THR A 29 -21.88 2.62 -15.77
N LEU A 30 -21.30 3.09 -14.67
CA LEU A 30 -21.82 4.23 -13.90
C LEU A 30 -21.77 5.55 -14.69
N LEU A 31 -20.72 5.74 -15.48
CA LEU A 31 -20.51 6.98 -16.24
C LEU A 31 -21.00 6.89 -17.69
N LYS A 32 -21.52 5.73 -18.11
CA LYS A 32 -21.97 5.42 -19.49
C LYS A 32 -20.90 5.75 -20.53
N LEU A 33 -19.66 5.38 -20.24
CA LEU A 33 -18.51 5.59 -21.13
C LEU A 33 -18.25 4.34 -21.96
N ASP A 34 -17.80 4.52 -23.19
CA ASP A 34 -17.19 3.43 -23.96
C ASP A 34 -15.71 3.23 -23.59
N ARG A 35 -15.07 2.22 -24.20
CA ARG A 35 -13.66 1.87 -23.90
C ARG A 35 -12.66 2.93 -24.39
N ASN A 36 -12.93 3.58 -25.51
CA ASN A 36 -12.06 4.58 -26.10
C ASN A 36 -12.13 5.88 -25.29
N GLU A 37 -13.34 6.33 -24.96
CA GLU A 37 -13.58 7.48 -24.10
C GLU A 37 -12.93 7.27 -22.73
N PHE A 38 -13.11 6.10 -22.12
CA PHE A 38 -12.51 5.78 -20.83
C PHE A 38 -10.98 5.87 -20.85
N THR A 39 -10.34 5.48 -21.96
CA THR A 39 -8.88 5.55 -22.11
C THR A 39 -8.39 6.99 -22.07
N THR A 40 -9.11 7.91 -22.71
CA THR A 40 -8.83 9.35 -22.64
C THR A 40 -9.08 9.91 -21.24
N VAL A 41 -10.21 9.53 -20.62
CA VAL A 41 -10.58 9.97 -19.27
C VAL A 41 -9.56 9.51 -18.24
N ILE A 42 -9.15 8.24 -18.24
CA ILE A 42 -8.26 7.69 -17.21
C ILE A 42 -6.84 8.28 -17.30
N LYS A 43 -6.38 8.61 -18.51
CA LYS A 43 -5.11 9.35 -18.71
C LYS A 43 -5.19 10.78 -18.16
N ALA A 44 -6.28 11.48 -18.44
CA ALA A 44 -6.52 12.81 -17.89
C ALA A 44 -6.60 12.78 -16.35
N VAL A 45 -7.26 11.76 -15.78
CA VAL A 45 -7.29 11.52 -14.33
C VAL A 45 -5.89 11.28 -13.77
N GLN A 46 -5.07 10.46 -14.41
CA GLN A 46 -3.70 10.21 -13.96
C GLN A 46 -2.88 11.51 -13.91
N ASN A 47 -2.96 12.34 -14.95
CA ASN A 47 -2.27 13.63 -14.99
C ASN A 47 -2.79 14.56 -13.89
N LYS A 48 -4.11 14.62 -13.70
CA LYS A 48 -4.71 15.46 -12.66
C LYS A 48 -4.32 15.02 -11.25
N LEU A 49 -4.22 13.72 -10.99
CA LEU A 49 -3.77 13.19 -9.70
C LEU A 49 -2.30 13.53 -9.41
N LYS A 50 -1.44 13.58 -10.44
CA LYS A 50 -0.03 14.01 -10.27
C LYS A 50 0.08 15.45 -9.76
N GLU A 51 -0.81 16.35 -10.17
CA GLU A 51 -0.87 17.73 -9.66
C GLU A 51 -1.12 17.79 -8.14
N TYR A 52 -1.74 16.75 -7.58
CA TYR A 52 -2.01 16.62 -6.14
C TYR A 52 -1.05 15.66 -5.43
N GLU A 53 0.10 15.38 -6.03
CA GLU A 53 1.09 14.44 -5.49
C GLU A 53 0.48 13.05 -5.21
N MET A 54 -0.43 12.63 -6.07
CA MET A 54 -1.04 11.31 -6.05
C MET A 54 -0.68 10.52 -7.30
N ARG A 55 -0.63 9.20 -7.16
CA ARG A 55 -0.35 8.25 -8.24
C ARG A 55 -1.56 7.35 -8.45
N LEU A 56 -1.99 7.25 -9.71
CA LEU A 56 -2.97 6.25 -10.13
C LEU A 56 -2.24 4.94 -10.46
N ILE A 57 -2.66 3.86 -9.83
CA ILE A 57 -2.13 2.51 -10.01
C ILE A 57 -3.14 1.70 -10.80
N GLY A 58 -2.69 1.11 -11.90
CA GLY A 58 -3.43 0.11 -12.65
C GLY A 58 -3.14 -1.29 -12.11
N ILE A 59 -4.18 -2.10 -11.94
CA ILE A 59 -4.06 -3.46 -11.39
C ILE A 59 -4.86 -4.42 -12.26
N THR A 60 -4.24 -5.54 -12.65
CA THR A 60 -4.87 -6.66 -13.36
C THR A 60 -4.33 -7.96 -12.78
N LYS A 61 -5.22 -8.92 -12.44
CA LYS A 61 -4.83 -10.22 -11.83
C LYS A 61 -3.81 -10.12 -10.67
N ASN A 62 -3.96 -9.10 -9.81
CA ASN A 62 -3.07 -8.79 -8.69
C ASN A 62 -1.63 -8.38 -9.08
N GLU A 63 -1.44 -7.92 -10.31
CA GLU A 63 -0.19 -7.31 -10.76
C GLU A 63 -0.39 -5.84 -11.06
N ILE A 64 0.64 -5.04 -10.80
CA ILE A 64 0.65 -3.62 -11.18
C ILE A 64 0.97 -3.54 -12.67
N VAL A 65 0.08 -2.90 -13.43
CA VAL A 65 0.16 -2.78 -14.89
C VAL A 65 -0.06 -1.33 -15.33
N PRO A 66 0.32 -0.96 -16.57
CA PRO A 66 -0.06 0.34 -17.16
C PRO A 66 -1.57 0.56 -17.09
N ILE A 67 -1.99 1.81 -16.86
CA ILE A 67 -3.39 2.17 -16.58
C ILE A 67 -4.34 1.84 -17.74
N GLU A 68 -3.81 1.75 -18.96
CA GLU A 68 -4.56 1.40 -20.18
C GLU A 68 -5.02 -0.06 -20.14
N ASN A 69 -4.18 -0.93 -19.60
CA ASN A 69 -4.36 -2.38 -19.54
C ASN A 69 -5.01 -2.85 -18.22
N ALA A 70 -5.24 -1.92 -17.30
CA ALA A 70 -5.75 -2.21 -15.97
C ALA A 70 -7.26 -2.56 -15.98
N GLU A 71 -7.64 -3.54 -15.15
CA GLU A 71 -9.03 -3.87 -14.86
C GLU A 71 -9.54 -3.17 -13.58
N LYS A 72 -8.61 -2.81 -12.70
CA LYS A 72 -8.85 -2.17 -11.41
C LYS A 72 -7.89 -1.00 -11.22
N PHE A 73 -8.32 -0.02 -10.44
CA PHE A 73 -7.57 1.20 -10.18
C PHE A 73 -7.49 1.48 -8.68
N PHE A 74 -6.33 1.95 -8.23
CA PHE A 74 -6.09 2.36 -6.87
C PHE A 74 -5.31 3.68 -6.85
N ILE A 75 -5.54 4.52 -5.83
CA ILE A 75 -4.76 5.76 -5.63
C ILE A 75 -3.78 5.52 -4.50
N THR A 76 -2.54 5.97 -4.68
CA THR A 76 -1.54 6.06 -3.62
C THR A 76 -0.92 7.46 -3.62
N LYS A 77 -0.24 7.83 -2.53
CA LYS A 77 0.62 9.03 -2.50
C LYS A 77 1.77 8.86 -3.49
N TYR A 78 2.14 9.95 -4.15
CA TYR A 78 3.31 10.00 -5.01
C TYR A 78 4.54 10.16 -4.13
N TYR A 79 5.41 9.15 -4.10
CA TYR A 79 6.68 9.23 -3.37
C TYR A 79 7.75 9.78 -4.31
N ASN A 80 8.08 11.07 -4.18
CA ASN A 80 9.29 11.60 -4.79
C ASN A 80 10.49 11.17 -3.93
N ILE A 81 11.45 10.44 -4.51
CA ILE A 81 12.67 9.96 -3.83
C ILE A 81 13.42 11.11 -3.12
N ASN A 82 13.34 12.33 -3.68
CA ASN A 82 13.97 13.51 -3.09
C ASN A 82 13.24 14.02 -1.83
N GLU A 83 11.94 13.77 -1.68
CA GLU A 83 11.19 14.12 -0.47
C GLU A 83 11.38 13.11 0.66
N ILE A 84 11.59 11.83 0.34
CA ILE A 84 11.97 10.81 1.33
C ILE A 84 13.27 11.23 2.04
N LYS A 85 14.21 11.85 1.32
CA LYS A 85 15.43 12.41 1.92
C LYS A 85 15.17 13.64 2.80
N ARG A 86 14.21 14.51 2.45
CA ARG A 86 13.88 15.71 3.24
C ARG A 86 13.10 15.38 4.53
N ARG A 87 12.14 14.45 4.48
CA ARG A 87 11.41 14.01 5.70
C ARG A 87 12.31 13.31 6.70
N ARG A 88 13.35 12.60 6.24
CA ARG A 88 14.37 12.03 7.13
C ARG A 88 15.10 13.08 7.97
N ILE A 89 15.23 14.32 7.48
CA ILE A 89 15.90 15.39 8.22
C ILE A 89 14.94 16.03 9.22
N SER A 90 13.67 16.25 8.85
CA SER A 90 12.67 16.84 9.78
C SER A 90 12.29 15.90 10.93
N ASP A 91 12.17 14.60 10.67
CA ASP A 91 11.74 13.62 11.68
C ASP A 91 12.87 13.26 12.66
N LEU A 92 14.13 13.57 12.31
CA LEU A 92 15.29 13.46 13.23
C LEU A 92 15.38 14.66 14.18
N ASP A 93 14.88 15.84 13.78
CA ASP A 93 14.93 17.06 14.60
C ASP A 93 13.72 17.18 15.56
N GLU A 94 12.56 16.60 15.24
CA GLU A 94 11.34 16.71 16.07
C GLU A 94 11.21 15.65 17.19
N ASN A 95 12.02 14.58 17.19
CA ASN A 95 11.91 13.49 18.18
C ASN A 95 12.66 13.72 19.51
N ARG A 96 12.98 14.98 19.86
CA ARG A 96 13.50 15.35 21.19
C ARG A 96 12.44 15.93 22.15
N GLY A 97 11.17 15.96 21.76
CA GLY A 97 10.09 16.52 22.58
C GLY A 97 8.97 15.52 22.90
N ASN A 98 8.87 15.18 24.18
CA ASN A 98 7.75 14.59 24.92
C ASN A 98 6.46 14.18 24.17
N ASP A 99 6.12 12.91 24.34
CA ASP A 99 4.79 12.38 24.70
C ASP A 99 3.56 13.21 24.28
N ALA A 100 3.15 13.02 23.03
CA ALA A 100 1.74 13.02 22.64
C ALA A 100 1.62 12.35 21.27
N THR A 101 0.66 11.43 21.16
CA THR A 101 0.23 10.74 19.95
C THR A 101 0.12 11.67 18.73
N VAL A 102 1.19 11.82 17.95
CA VAL A 102 1.12 12.35 16.59
C VAL A 102 0.57 11.21 15.73
N LYS A 103 -0.75 11.15 15.62
CA LYS A 103 -1.45 10.40 14.56
C LYS A 103 -1.12 11.07 13.22
N SER A 104 0.09 10.82 12.73
CA SER A 104 0.48 11.06 11.35
C SER A 104 -0.51 10.27 10.47
N ALA A 105 -1.33 10.99 9.70
CA ALA A 105 -2.35 10.46 8.79
C ALA A 105 -1.74 9.75 7.55
N GLY A 106 -0.73 8.92 7.77
CA GLY A 106 0.01 8.22 6.73
C GLY A 106 1.21 7.41 7.22
N ALA A 107 1.51 7.36 8.52
CA ALA A 107 2.50 6.44 9.05
C ALA A 107 1.90 5.03 9.15
N LEU A 108 2.61 4.03 8.63
CA LEU A 108 2.22 2.64 8.84
C LEU A 108 2.34 2.29 10.31
N LEU A 109 1.44 1.42 10.77
CA LEU A 109 1.53 0.82 12.11
C LEU A 109 2.88 0.09 12.24
N ARG A 110 3.57 0.25 13.37
CA ARG A 110 4.89 -0.37 13.64
C ARG A 110 4.83 -1.89 13.45
N GLU A 111 3.68 -2.47 13.78
CA GLU A 111 3.35 -3.87 13.62
C GLU A 111 3.46 -4.34 12.15
N TYR A 112 3.05 -3.51 11.20
CA TYR A 112 3.11 -3.84 9.77
C TYR A 112 4.56 -3.89 9.31
N HIS A 113 5.39 -2.96 9.77
CA HIS A 113 6.82 -2.97 9.48
C HIS A 113 7.50 -4.24 9.97
N ALA A 114 7.17 -4.71 11.18
CA ALA A 114 7.73 -5.94 11.72
C ALA A 114 7.37 -7.16 10.85
N VAL A 115 6.11 -7.27 10.43
CA VAL A 115 5.67 -8.34 9.52
C VAL A 115 6.42 -8.29 8.19
N PHE A 116 6.56 -7.10 7.59
CA PHE A 116 7.31 -6.93 6.34
C PHE A 116 8.78 -7.31 6.49
N VAL A 117 9.43 -6.94 7.58
CA VAL A 117 10.82 -7.30 7.88
C VAL A 117 10.98 -8.82 8.01
N ILE A 118 10.09 -9.51 8.71
CA ILE A 118 10.18 -10.98 8.86
C ILE A 118 10.10 -11.67 7.50
N ILE A 119 9.14 -11.27 6.65
CA ILE A 119 9.02 -11.83 5.30
C ILE A 119 10.28 -11.55 4.48
N PHE A 120 10.86 -10.35 4.60
CA PHE A 120 12.11 -10.00 3.91
C PHE A 120 13.29 -10.87 4.37
N LEU A 121 13.46 -11.05 5.69
CA LEU A 121 14.52 -11.88 6.26
C LEU A 121 14.42 -13.35 5.82
N GLU A 122 13.21 -13.80 5.50
CA GLU A 122 12.92 -15.12 4.93
C GLU A 122 12.90 -15.09 3.39
N SER A 123 13.67 -14.19 2.77
CA SER A 123 13.84 -14.07 1.30
C SER A 123 12.56 -13.80 0.52
N GLY A 124 11.58 -13.13 1.13
CA GLY A 124 10.35 -12.67 0.49
C GLY A 124 9.21 -13.66 0.48
N ILE A 125 9.42 -14.91 0.92
CA ILE A 125 8.38 -15.94 0.98
C ILE A 125 8.56 -16.77 2.26
N ILE A 126 7.51 -16.87 3.07
CA ILE A 126 7.54 -17.59 4.34
C ILE A 126 6.31 -18.47 4.49
N THR A 127 6.39 -19.60 5.19
CA THR A 127 5.18 -20.35 5.55
C THR A 127 4.35 -19.57 6.57
N LEU A 128 3.02 -19.70 6.51
CA LEU A 128 2.13 -19.00 7.43
C LEU A 128 2.45 -19.36 8.89
N ASP A 129 2.68 -20.65 9.18
CA ASP A 129 2.99 -21.11 10.53
C ASP A 129 4.28 -20.49 11.08
N ARG A 130 5.31 -20.39 10.24
CA ARG A 130 6.60 -19.78 10.63
C ARG A 130 6.47 -18.28 10.83
N LEU A 131 5.68 -17.59 9.99
CA LEU A 131 5.36 -16.17 10.19
C LEU A 131 4.64 -15.96 11.52
N LEU A 132 3.58 -16.72 11.79
CA LEU A 132 2.81 -16.64 13.03
C LEU A 132 3.68 -16.95 14.24
N TYR A 133 4.59 -17.93 14.15
CA TYR A 133 5.56 -18.22 15.19
C TYR A 133 6.44 -16.99 15.52
N PHE A 134 7.03 -16.33 14.52
CA PHE A 134 7.87 -15.16 14.76
C PHE A 134 7.09 -13.98 15.34
N VAL A 135 5.94 -13.65 14.77
CA VAL A 135 5.18 -12.47 15.21
C VAL A 135 4.61 -12.64 16.62
N ARG A 136 4.31 -13.88 17.07
CA ARG A 136 3.93 -14.19 18.47
C ARG A 136 5.05 -13.94 19.46
N LYS A 137 6.31 -14.03 19.03
CA LYS A 137 7.47 -13.77 19.89
C LYS A 137 7.75 -12.27 20.04
N LEU A 138 7.17 -11.44 19.18
CA LEU A 138 7.27 -9.99 19.28
C LEU A 138 6.35 -9.49 20.40
N LYS A 139 6.89 -8.68 21.31
CA LYS A 139 6.15 -8.11 22.44
C LYS A 139 5.43 -6.81 22.05
N PHE A 140 4.54 -6.89 21.08
CA PHE A 140 3.63 -5.78 20.79
C PHE A 140 2.42 -5.80 21.71
N GLY A 141 1.82 -4.63 21.97
CA GLY A 141 0.54 -4.54 22.69
C GLY A 141 -0.65 -5.05 21.87
N ALA A 142 -0.51 -5.16 20.55
CA ALA A 142 -1.51 -5.67 19.63
C ALA A 142 -1.39 -7.20 19.43
N ASN A 143 -2.51 -7.86 19.12
CA ASN A 143 -2.50 -9.24 18.66
C ASN A 143 -1.92 -9.31 17.24
N MET A 144 -0.67 -9.74 17.12
CA MET A 144 0.04 -9.75 15.85
C MET A 144 -0.53 -10.76 14.83
N GLU A 145 -1.24 -11.79 15.26
CA GLU A 145 -1.92 -12.69 14.32
C GLU A 145 -3.05 -11.96 13.59
N ASP A 146 -3.86 -11.20 14.33
CA ASP A 146 -4.94 -10.39 13.77
C ASP A 146 -4.39 -9.34 12.80
N VAL A 147 -3.20 -8.78 13.10
CA VAL A 147 -2.49 -7.88 12.21
C VAL A 147 -2.14 -8.58 10.88
N VAL A 148 -1.55 -9.78 10.93
CA VAL A 148 -1.21 -10.54 9.72
C VAL A 148 -2.45 -10.81 8.85
N TYR A 149 -3.56 -11.24 9.46
CA TYR A 149 -4.81 -11.45 8.73
C TYR A 149 -5.46 -10.15 8.23
N GLN A 150 -5.31 -9.04 8.95
CA GLN A 150 -5.73 -7.72 8.48
C GLN A 150 -4.91 -7.29 7.26
N MET A 151 -3.60 -7.47 7.29
CA MET A 151 -2.71 -7.14 6.17
C MET A 151 -3.05 -7.96 4.92
N LYS A 152 -3.43 -9.24 5.08
CA LYS A 152 -4.01 -10.06 4.01
C LYS A 152 -5.29 -9.44 3.44
N ARG A 153 -6.26 -9.09 4.30
CA ARG A 153 -7.53 -8.47 3.89
C ARG A 153 -7.30 -7.14 3.15
N MET A 154 -6.23 -6.43 3.49
CA MET A 154 -5.87 -5.15 2.91
C MET A 154 -4.95 -5.27 1.68
N HIS A 155 -4.66 -6.48 1.20
CA HIS A 155 -3.80 -6.74 0.04
C HIS A 155 -2.34 -6.29 0.19
N TYR A 156 -1.84 -6.21 1.42
CA TYR A 156 -0.40 -6.10 1.66
C TYR A 156 0.29 -7.45 1.62
N LEU A 157 -0.43 -8.52 1.99
CA LEU A 157 0.05 -9.90 2.00
C LEU A 157 -0.81 -10.79 1.13
N MET A 158 -0.17 -11.68 0.37
CA MET A 158 -0.83 -12.69 -0.45
C MET A 158 -0.61 -14.05 0.20
N PHE A 159 -1.69 -14.79 0.41
CA PHE A 159 -1.65 -16.14 0.95
C PHE A 159 -1.97 -17.10 -0.20
N PHE A 160 -1.09 -18.07 -0.45
CA PHE A 160 -1.29 -19.06 -1.51
C PHE A 160 -0.68 -20.41 -1.11
N LYS A 161 -1.18 -21.48 -1.73
CA LYS A 161 -0.78 -22.85 -1.41
C LYS A 161 0.36 -23.27 -2.32
N ARG A 162 1.44 -23.81 -1.74
CA ARG A 162 2.60 -24.36 -2.45
C ARG A 162 3.01 -25.66 -1.77
N ASP A 163 3.05 -26.76 -2.52
CA ASP A 163 3.43 -28.09 -2.01
C ASP A 163 2.64 -28.49 -0.75
N ASP A 164 1.33 -28.31 -0.82
CA ASP A 164 0.37 -28.50 0.29
C ASP A 164 0.50 -27.60 1.52
N ILE A 165 1.43 -26.65 1.52
CA ILE A 165 1.69 -25.73 2.63
C ILE A 165 1.17 -24.33 2.29
N MET A 166 0.63 -23.63 3.29
CA MET A 166 0.26 -22.22 3.12
C MET A 166 1.49 -21.33 3.25
N VAL A 167 1.75 -20.56 2.21
CA VAL A 167 2.84 -19.58 2.16
C VAL A 167 2.29 -18.16 2.03
N VAL A 168 3.08 -17.21 2.52
CA VAL A 168 2.81 -15.79 2.60
C VAL A 168 3.93 -15.04 1.88
N THR A 169 3.55 -14.10 1.03
CA THR A 169 4.46 -13.16 0.36
C THR A 169 3.81 -11.77 0.28
N TYR A 170 4.52 -10.79 -0.27
CA TYR A 170 3.97 -9.46 -0.52
C TYR A 170 2.91 -9.49 -1.64
N ASP A 171 1.81 -8.76 -1.43
CA ASP A 171 0.76 -8.58 -2.45
C ASP A 171 0.88 -7.20 -3.13
N TRP A 172 0.08 -6.95 -4.15
CA TRP A 172 0.18 -5.78 -5.02
C TRP A 172 0.17 -4.45 -4.27
N ARG A 173 -0.58 -4.34 -3.15
CA ARG A 173 -0.68 -3.06 -2.43
C ARG A 173 0.63 -2.70 -1.75
N PHE A 174 1.37 -3.69 -1.26
CA PHE A 174 2.71 -3.48 -0.73
C PHE A 174 3.62 -2.88 -1.81
N ASN A 175 3.64 -3.49 -3.01
CA ASN A 175 4.45 -2.99 -4.12
C ASN A 175 3.99 -1.61 -4.63
N ALA A 176 2.70 -1.31 -4.51
CA ALA A 176 2.12 -0.04 -4.94
C ALA A 176 2.45 1.11 -3.99
N GLU A 177 2.41 0.87 -2.67
CA GLU A 177 2.64 1.89 -1.65
C GLU A 177 4.11 1.99 -1.22
N PHE A 178 4.89 0.90 -1.32
CA PHE A 178 6.31 0.84 -0.93
C PHE A 178 7.24 0.36 -2.06
N PRO A 179 7.25 1.02 -3.23
CA PRO A 179 8.09 0.60 -4.37
C PRO A 179 9.60 0.67 -4.09
N HIS A 180 10.00 1.37 -3.03
CA HIS A 180 11.39 1.52 -2.59
C HIS A 180 11.58 1.09 -1.13
N TYR A 181 10.78 0.13 -0.67
CA TYR A 181 10.90 -0.39 0.69
C TYR A 181 12.34 -0.84 0.95
N ASN A 182 13.00 -0.21 1.93
CA ASN A 182 14.34 -0.60 2.37
C ASN A 182 14.22 -1.33 3.72
N PRO A 183 14.33 -2.66 3.72
CA PRO A 183 14.18 -3.46 4.94
C PRO A 183 15.31 -3.22 5.94
N ALA A 184 16.54 -2.93 5.50
CA ALA A 184 17.64 -2.64 6.41
C ALA A 184 17.36 -1.37 7.24
N LEU A 185 16.82 -0.33 6.59
CA LEU A 185 16.40 0.88 7.29
C LEU A 185 15.19 0.62 8.21
N ALA A 186 14.26 -0.24 7.79
CA ALA A 186 13.13 -0.61 8.64
C ALA A 186 13.59 -1.37 9.89
N LEU A 187 14.60 -2.24 9.76
CA LEU A 187 15.27 -2.94 10.87
C LEU A 187 15.99 -1.98 11.80
N GLU A 188 16.79 -1.05 11.26
CA GLU A 188 17.51 -0.04 12.04
C GLU A 188 16.55 0.80 12.90
N ASN A 189 15.48 1.31 12.29
CA ASN A 189 14.43 2.04 12.99
C ASN A 189 13.66 1.17 14.00
N PHE A 190 13.56 -0.14 13.76
CA PHE A 190 12.91 -1.04 14.69
C PHE A 190 13.76 -1.27 15.94
N CYS A 191 15.07 -1.46 15.76
CA CYS A 191 16.02 -1.71 16.84
C CYS A 191 16.28 -0.48 17.71
N THR A 192 16.27 0.73 17.15
CA THR A 192 16.51 1.97 17.91
C THR A 192 15.32 2.44 18.75
N ASN A 193 14.10 1.97 18.45
CA ASN A 193 12.87 2.32 19.18
C ASN A 193 12.44 1.23 20.19
N LEU A 194 13.38 0.39 20.63
CA LEU A 194 13.18 -0.65 21.64
C LEU A 194 13.87 -0.32 22.99
N GLU A 195 14.58 0.81 23.07
CA GLU A 195 15.05 1.44 24.32
C GLU A 195 14.00 2.40 24.87
#